data_AF-A0A0M0JB39-F1
#
_entry.id   AF-A0A0M0JB39-F1
#
_cell.length_a   1.000
_cell.length_b   1.000
_cell.length_c   1.000
_cell.angle_alpha   90.00
_cell.angle_beta   90.00
_cell.angle_gamma   90.00
#
_symmetry.space_group_name_H-M   'P 1'
#
loop_
_entity.id
_entity.type
_entity.pdbx_description
1 polymer ?
#
loop_
_entity_poly.entity_id
_entity_poly.type
_entity_poly.pdbx_seq_one_letter_code
_entity_poly.pdbx_strand_id
1 'polypeptide(L)'
;MAEGIDVKDGPNDEGEYFERPGKPSDYMPSPYPNEEAARFANNGAYPPDLSLIVKARHGGADYIFALLTGYKDVPAGIAPRETQYYNPYFAGGWIGMPPPLNDGAVDYDDGTAATASQMAKDVSIFLAWTSEPEHDERKLAGFKAMVALTIMFGFTWYYKRMKWSPIKNRRLELY
;
A
#
# COMPACT_ATOMS: atom_id res chain seq x y z
N MET A 1 -11.40 15.07 -13.22
CA MET A 1 -10.06 14.80 -12.68
C MET A 1 -9.07 14.47 -13.80
N ALA A 2 -9.31 13.42 -14.61
CA ALA A 2 -8.41 13.08 -15.72
C ALA A 2 -8.21 14.20 -16.76
N GLU A 3 -9.28 14.92 -17.13
CA GLU A 3 -9.18 16.04 -18.08
C GLU A 3 -8.40 17.25 -17.56
N GLY A 4 -8.10 17.30 -16.26
CA GLY A 4 -7.35 18.41 -15.64
C GLY A 4 -5.83 18.29 -15.79
N ILE A 5 -5.33 17.23 -16.42
CA ILE A 5 -3.92 17.02 -16.70
C ILE A 5 -3.69 16.90 -18.21
N ASP A 6 -2.57 17.46 -18.67
CA ASP A 6 -2.11 17.31 -20.04
C ASP A 6 -1.25 16.06 -20.16
N VAL A 7 -1.58 15.21 -21.14
CA VAL A 7 -0.90 13.95 -21.42
C VAL A 7 -0.33 14.00 -22.82
N LYS A 8 0.95 13.67 -22.95
CA LYS A 8 1.63 13.56 -24.25
C LYS A 8 1.12 12.34 -25.02
N ASP A 9 0.71 12.55 -26.26
CA ASP A 9 0.18 11.55 -27.19
C ASP A 9 0.82 11.73 -28.59
N GLY A 10 0.61 10.75 -29.48
CA GLY A 10 1.08 10.79 -30.87
C GLY A 10 1.92 9.57 -31.29
N PRO A 11 2.52 9.62 -32.49
CA PRO A 11 2.55 10.76 -33.41
C PRO A 11 1.25 10.98 -34.20
N ASN A 12 1.02 12.22 -34.64
CA ASN A 12 -0.04 12.58 -35.58
C ASN A 12 0.35 12.25 -37.04
N ASP A 13 -0.50 12.63 -37.98
CA ASP A 13 -0.33 12.51 -39.44
C ASP A 13 0.87 13.30 -40.01
N GLU A 14 1.40 14.27 -39.25
CA GLU A 14 2.62 15.02 -39.59
C GLU A 14 3.88 14.43 -38.91
N GLY A 15 3.73 13.38 -38.08
CA GLY A 15 4.82 12.74 -37.35
C GLY A 15 5.19 13.42 -36.02
N GLU A 16 4.39 14.37 -35.56
CA GLU A 16 4.63 15.16 -34.35
C GLU A 16 3.87 14.58 -33.14
N TYR A 17 4.48 14.69 -31.96
CA TYR A 17 3.80 14.41 -30.69
C TYR A 17 3.08 15.66 -30.20
N PHE A 18 1.90 15.50 -29.63
CA PHE A 18 1.08 16.61 -29.12
C PHE A 18 0.62 16.33 -27.68
N GLU A 19 0.14 17.36 -27.01
CA GLU A 19 -0.49 17.23 -25.69
C GLU A 19 -2.00 17.23 -25.84
N ARG A 20 -2.67 16.38 -25.06
CA ARG A 20 -4.12 16.31 -25.02
C ARG A 20 -4.61 16.25 -23.57
N PRO A 21 -5.87 16.65 -23.31
CA PRO A 21 -6.48 16.38 -22.02
C PRO A 21 -6.49 14.87 -21.73
N GLY A 22 -6.23 14.54 -20.47
CA GLY A 22 -6.22 13.17 -19.98
C GLY A 22 -7.59 12.49 -20.07
N LYS A 23 -7.56 11.17 -20.28
CA LYS A 23 -8.73 10.29 -20.36
C LYS A 23 -8.69 9.27 -19.22
N PRO A 24 -9.82 8.63 -18.84
CA PRO A 24 -9.84 7.63 -17.77
C PRO A 24 -8.94 6.40 -17.99
N SER A 25 -8.51 6.15 -19.23
CA SER A 25 -7.58 5.07 -19.58
C SER A 25 -6.11 5.43 -19.34
N ASP A 26 -5.79 6.72 -19.13
CA ASP A 26 -4.42 7.17 -18.90
C ASP A 26 -3.99 6.89 -17.46
N TYR A 27 -2.70 6.58 -17.29
CA TYR A 27 -2.11 6.41 -15.97
C TYR A 27 -1.88 7.76 -15.26
N MET A 28 -1.67 7.70 -13.95
CA MET A 28 -1.22 8.86 -13.17
C MET A 28 0.11 9.37 -13.75
N PRO A 29 0.26 10.67 -14.03
CA PRO A 29 1.48 11.21 -14.60
C PRO A 29 2.63 11.13 -13.59
N SER A 30 3.83 10.82 -14.09
CA SER A 30 5.04 10.85 -13.28
C SER A 30 5.47 12.30 -13.00
N PRO A 31 5.87 12.65 -11.76
CA PRO A 31 6.35 14.00 -11.44
C PRO A 31 7.71 14.32 -12.08
N TYR A 32 8.48 13.29 -12.47
CA TYR A 32 9.79 13.44 -13.08
C TYR A 32 9.88 12.59 -14.36
N PRO A 33 10.63 13.04 -15.39
CA PRO A 33 10.79 12.28 -16.64
C PRO A 33 11.64 11.02 -16.49
N ASN A 34 12.57 11.01 -15.53
CA ASN A 34 13.47 9.90 -15.25
C ASN A 34 14.01 9.95 -13.80
N GLU A 35 14.75 8.91 -13.41
CA GLU A 35 15.31 8.75 -12.07
C GLU A 35 16.38 9.81 -11.76
N GLU A 36 17.20 10.17 -12.73
CA GLU A 36 18.29 11.15 -12.58
C GLU A 36 17.73 12.54 -12.28
N ALA A 37 16.65 12.94 -12.96
CA ALA A 37 15.95 14.19 -12.69
C ALA A 37 15.33 14.19 -11.28
N ALA A 38 14.73 13.05 -10.87
CA ALA A 38 14.17 12.89 -9.54
C ALA A 38 15.25 13.00 -8.45
N ARG A 39 16.41 12.36 -8.63
CA ARG A 39 17.55 12.43 -7.70
C ARG A 39 18.14 13.82 -7.62
N PHE A 40 18.32 14.48 -8.77
CA PHE A 40 18.83 15.84 -8.82
C PHE A 40 17.92 16.80 -8.04
N ALA A 41 16.60 16.69 -8.21
CA ALA A 41 15.64 17.53 -7.51
C ALA A 41 15.56 17.26 -6.00
N ASN A 42 15.97 16.09 -5.51
CA ASN A 42 15.81 15.64 -4.13
C ASN A 42 17.15 15.38 -3.41
N ASN A 43 18.19 16.17 -3.70
CA ASN A 43 19.51 16.09 -3.04
C ASN A 43 20.16 14.69 -3.13
N GLY A 44 20.00 14.01 -4.26
CA GLY A 44 20.53 12.67 -4.54
C GLY A 44 19.62 11.51 -4.09
N ALA A 45 18.61 11.78 -3.27
CA ALA A 45 17.62 10.77 -2.88
C ALA A 45 16.62 10.54 -4.01
N TYR A 46 16.21 9.28 -4.22
CA TYR A 46 15.19 8.93 -5.20
C TYR A 46 13.86 8.64 -4.47
N PRO A 47 12.80 9.44 -4.67
CA PRO A 47 11.48 9.12 -4.18
C PRO A 47 11.00 7.79 -4.80
N PRO A 48 10.69 6.76 -4.00
CA PRO A 48 10.22 5.50 -4.54
C PRO A 48 8.82 5.65 -5.11
N ASP A 49 8.50 4.86 -6.13
CA ASP A 49 7.14 4.72 -6.61
C ASP A 49 6.20 4.21 -5.50
N LEU A 50 5.02 4.80 -5.41
CA LEU A 50 4.08 4.55 -4.32
C LEU A 50 3.03 3.48 -4.63
N SER A 51 2.97 2.98 -5.87
CA SER A 51 1.93 2.04 -6.31
C SER A 51 1.86 0.79 -5.43
N LEU A 52 3.03 0.24 -5.05
CA LEU A 52 3.16 -0.98 -4.24
C LEU A 52 3.82 -0.76 -2.87
N ILE A 53 3.93 0.50 -2.41
CA ILE A 53 4.78 0.83 -1.26
C ILE A 53 4.35 0.13 0.04
N VAL A 54 3.04 -0.10 0.21
CA VAL A 54 2.48 -0.80 1.37
C VAL A 54 2.91 -2.27 1.38
N LYS A 55 3.09 -2.91 0.23
CA LYS A 55 3.59 -4.29 0.14
C LYS A 55 5.11 -4.36 0.13
N ALA A 56 5.76 -3.31 -0.34
CA ALA A 56 7.22 -3.22 -0.45
C ALA A 56 7.93 -2.86 0.86
N ARG A 57 7.20 -2.63 1.96
CA ARG A 57 7.76 -2.31 3.27
C ARG A 57 7.14 -3.18 4.35
N HIS A 58 7.97 -3.64 5.28
CA HIS A 58 7.49 -4.36 6.46
C HIS A 58 6.60 -3.44 7.32
N GLY A 59 5.52 -3.99 7.86
CA GLY A 59 4.50 -3.23 8.60
C GLY A 59 3.45 -2.57 7.71
N GLY A 60 3.66 -2.49 6.40
CA GLY A 60 2.67 -2.00 5.43
C GLY A 60 2.05 -0.66 5.79
N ALA A 61 0.72 -0.58 5.83
CA ALA A 61 0.01 0.67 6.08
C ALA A 61 0.35 1.27 7.46
N ASP A 62 0.60 0.44 8.48
CA ASP A 62 0.98 0.89 9.82
C ASP A 62 2.35 1.58 9.79
N TYR A 63 3.29 1.04 9.01
CA TYR A 63 4.60 1.66 8.80
C TYR A 63 4.48 3.02 8.12
N ILE A 64 3.65 3.15 7.08
CA ILE A 64 3.44 4.42 6.37
C ILE A 64 2.80 5.45 7.30
N PHE A 65 1.77 5.08 8.05
CA PHE A 65 1.14 5.95 9.03
C PHE A 65 2.13 6.45 10.09
N ALA A 66 2.90 5.53 10.67
CA ALA A 66 3.92 5.85 11.67
C ALA A 66 5.04 6.72 11.08
N LEU A 67 5.44 6.47 9.84
CA LEU A 67 6.45 7.29 9.15
C LEU A 67 5.95 8.72 8.94
N LEU A 68 4.72 8.89 8.44
CA LEU A 68 4.18 10.22 8.13
C LEU A 68 3.92 11.07 9.38
N THR A 69 3.51 10.44 10.48
CA THR A 69 3.20 11.13 11.76
C THR A 69 4.38 11.16 12.74
N GLY A 70 5.46 10.44 12.44
CA GLY A 70 6.54 10.16 13.39
C GLY A 70 7.74 11.09 13.35
N TYR A 71 7.71 12.17 12.56
CA TYR A 71 8.81 13.14 12.50
C TYR A 71 9.06 13.77 13.87
N LYS A 72 10.34 13.85 14.26
CA LYS A 72 10.77 14.38 15.56
C LYS A 72 12.06 15.15 15.42
N ASP A 73 12.35 15.99 16.41
CA ASP A 73 13.64 16.63 16.55
C ASP A 73 14.75 15.59 16.78
N VAL A 74 15.96 15.94 16.34
CA VAL A 74 17.15 15.11 16.50
C VAL A 74 17.42 14.91 18.00
N PRO A 75 17.62 13.68 18.47
CA PRO A 75 17.90 13.42 19.88
C PRO A 75 19.24 14.05 20.31
N ALA A 76 19.34 14.39 21.59
CA ALA A 76 20.54 15.00 22.15
C ALA A 76 21.77 14.10 21.93
N GLY A 77 22.88 14.71 21.51
CA GLY A 77 24.16 14.01 21.28
C GLY A 77 24.39 13.53 19.85
N ILE A 78 23.46 13.75 18.92
CA ILE A 78 23.64 13.47 17.48
C ILE A 78 23.64 14.78 16.71
N ALA A 79 24.65 14.99 15.85
CA ALA A 79 24.71 16.16 14.99
C ALA A 79 23.61 16.11 13.91
N PRO A 80 22.90 17.22 13.65
CA PRO A 80 21.94 17.31 12.56
C PRO A 80 22.64 17.16 11.20
N ARG A 81 21.94 16.57 10.23
CA ARG A 81 22.38 16.47 8.84
C ARG A 81 21.65 17.53 8.02
N GLU A 82 22.35 18.21 7.11
CA GLU A 82 21.80 19.40 6.43
C GLU A 82 20.62 19.07 5.49
N THR A 83 20.64 17.91 4.83
CA THR A 83 19.63 17.52 3.82
C THR A 83 18.72 16.39 4.28
N GLN A 84 18.83 15.96 5.54
CA GLN A 84 18.09 14.82 6.07
C GLN A 84 17.38 15.17 7.39
N TYR A 85 16.19 14.60 7.54
CA TYR A 85 15.30 14.78 8.68
C TYR A 85 15.32 13.54 9.56
N TYR A 86 15.05 13.73 10.85
CA TYR A 86 15.02 12.63 11.80
C TYR A 86 13.63 12.01 11.89
N ASN A 87 13.56 10.69 11.69
CA ASN A 87 12.36 9.90 11.86
C ASN A 87 12.72 8.53 12.44
N PRO A 88 12.31 8.21 13.68
CA PRO A 88 12.68 6.97 14.36
C PRO A 88 12.13 5.70 13.70
N TYR A 89 11.06 5.81 12.90
CA TYR A 89 10.49 4.67 12.18
C TYR A 89 11.24 4.34 10.89
N PHE A 90 11.95 5.32 10.32
CA PHE A 90 12.77 5.08 9.14
C PHE A 90 14.03 4.29 9.50
N ALA A 91 14.40 3.32 8.66
CA ALA A 91 15.60 2.52 8.89
C ALA A 91 16.86 3.41 8.92
N GLY A 92 17.56 3.41 10.06
CA GLY A 92 18.72 4.27 10.29
C GLY A 92 18.39 5.69 10.79
N GLY A 93 17.12 6.02 10.99
CA GLY A 93 16.66 7.26 11.65
C GLY A 93 16.72 8.52 10.79
N TRP A 94 17.40 8.50 9.64
CA TRP A 94 17.61 9.67 8.77
C TRP A 94 16.93 9.50 7.42
N ILE A 95 15.99 10.39 7.10
CA ILE A 95 15.23 10.36 5.86
C ILE A 95 15.46 11.64 5.05
N GLY A 96 15.56 11.54 3.72
CA GLY A 96 15.70 12.70 2.83
C GLY A 96 14.39 13.43 2.53
N MET A 97 13.29 13.03 3.17
CA MET A 97 11.95 13.59 2.99
C MET A 97 11.64 14.53 4.16
N PRO A 98 11.26 15.79 3.91
CA PRO A 98 10.73 16.67 4.96
C PRO A 98 9.37 16.16 5.46
N PRO A 99 8.89 16.60 6.64
CA PRO A 99 7.54 16.28 7.10
C PRO A 99 6.51 16.73 6.05
N PRO A 100 5.79 15.81 5.39
CA PRO A 100 4.96 16.16 4.23
C PRO A 100 3.55 16.60 4.62
N LEU A 101 3.11 16.35 5.86
CA LEU A 101 1.76 16.63 6.34
C LEU A 101 1.80 17.69 7.44
N ASN A 102 1.01 18.74 7.26
CA ASN A 102 0.79 19.79 8.25
C ASN A 102 -0.72 19.90 8.53
N ASP A 103 -1.11 20.26 9.74
CA ASP A 103 -2.52 20.46 10.09
C ASP A 103 -3.14 21.55 9.19
N GLY A 104 -4.31 21.26 8.63
CA GLY A 104 -5.04 22.16 7.72
C GLY A 104 -4.40 22.32 6.34
N ALA A 105 -3.52 21.41 5.91
CA ALA A 105 -2.87 21.49 4.61
C ALA A 105 -3.82 21.28 3.41
N VAL A 106 -4.97 20.64 3.63
CA VAL A 106 -5.99 20.38 2.61
C VAL A 106 -7.38 20.61 3.19
N ASP A 107 -8.34 20.96 2.35
CA ASP A 107 -9.76 21.00 2.70
C ASP A 107 -10.44 19.74 2.14
N TYR A 108 -11.08 18.97 3.02
CA TYR A 108 -11.87 17.81 2.60
C TYR A 108 -13.23 18.25 2.04
N ASP A 109 -13.68 17.55 1.00
CA ASP A 109 -14.97 17.76 0.35
C ASP A 109 -16.17 17.38 1.23
N ASP A 110 -15.97 16.45 2.15
CA ASP A 110 -16.97 15.98 3.12
C ASP A 110 -17.02 16.79 4.43
N GLY A 111 -16.15 17.78 4.58
CA GLY A 111 -16.05 18.63 5.78
C GLY A 111 -15.32 17.98 6.96
N THR A 112 -14.62 16.86 6.77
CA THR A 112 -13.75 16.26 7.78
C THR A 112 -12.63 17.24 8.18
N ALA A 113 -12.25 17.24 9.46
CA ALA A 113 -11.15 18.09 9.93
C ALA A 113 -9.78 17.53 9.47
N ALA A 114 -9.04 18.32 8.69
CA ALA A 114 -7.73 17.95 8.12
C ALA A 114 -6.56 18.03 9.12
N THR A 115 -6.61 17.20 10.16
CA THR A 115 -5.47 16.99 11.05
C THR A 115 -4.42 16.11 10.36
N ALA A 116 -3.13 16.26 10.70
CA ALA A 116 -2.03 15.49 10.14
C ALA A 116 -2.23 13.98 10.33
N SER A 117 -2.78 13.56 11.47
CA SER A 117 -3.13 12.16 11.72
C SER A 117 -4.27 11.66 10.83
N GLN A 118 -5.28 12.49 10.57
CA GLN A 118 -6.40 12.12 9.71
C GLN A 118 -5.91 11.97 8.26
N MET A 119 -5.15 12.93 7.75
CA MET A 119 -4.53 12.84 6.43
C MET A 119 -3.59 11.63 6.31
N ALA A 120 -2.75 11.37 7.32
CA ALA A 120 -1.86 10.22 7.32
C ALA A 120 -2.63 8.89 7.25
N LYS A 121 -3.75 8.79 7.98
CA LYS A 121 -4.63 7.62 7.94
C LYS A 121 -5.22 7.44 6.54
N ASP A 122 -5.80 8.48 5.98
CA ASP A 122 -6.50 8.42 4.69
C ASP A 122 -5.53 8.09 3.55
N VAL A 123 -4.36 8.73 3.52
CA VAL A 123 -3.29 8.42 2.56
C VAL A 123 -2.79 6.99 2.72
N SER A 124 -2.62 6.49 3.95
CA SER A 124 -2.16 5.11 4.18
C SER A 124 -3.17 4.08 3.70
N ILE A 125 -4.47 4.35 3.88
CA ILE A 125 -5.55 3.48 3.38
C ILE A 125 -5.65 3.56 1.86
N PHE A 126 -5.52 4.74 1.27
CA PHE A 126 -5.48 4.90 -0.19
C PHE A 126 -4.31 4.10 -0.79
N LEU A 127 -3.10 4.21 -0.22
CA LEU A 127 -1.93 3.45 -0.67
C LEU A 127 -2.06 1.93 -0.44
N ALA A 128 -2.83 1.51 0.57
CA ALA A 128 -3.14 0.11 0.77
C ALA A 128 -4.05 -0.40 -0.35
N TRP A 129 -5.04 0.40 -0.77
CA TRP A 129 -5.89 0.09 -1.91
C TRP A 129 -5.11 0.08 -3.23
N THR A 130 -4.23 1.06 -3.50
CA THR A 130 -3.41 1.05 -4.73
C THR A 130 -2.50 -0.18 -4.80
N SER A 131 -2.04 -0.67 -3.64
CA SER A 131 -1.19 -1.85 -3.55
C SER A 131 -1.95 -3.18 -3.70
N GLU A 132 -3.24 -3.21 -3.31
CA GLU A 132 -4.13 -4.38 -3.34
C GLU A 132 -5.56 -4.01 -3.76
N PRO A 133 -5.81 -3.68 -5.03
CA PRO A 133 -7.15 -3.33 -5.50
C PRO A 133 -8.13 -4.52 -5.40
N GLU A 134 -7.63 -5.76 -5.40
CA GLU A 134 -8.43 -6.98 -5.27
C GLU A 134 -8.81 -7.33 -3.82
N HIS A 135 -8.38 -6.54 -2.83
CA HIS A 135 -8.49 -6.87 -1.41
C HIS A 135 -9.90 -7.29 -0.97
N ASP A 136 -10.92 -6.54 -1.39
CA ASP A 136 -12.30 -6.76 -0.96
C ASP A 136 -12.90 -8.01 -1.60
N GLU A 137 -12.71 -8.17 -2.92
CA GLU A 137 -13.16 -9.35 -3.66
C GLU A 137 -12.44 -10.62 -3.17
N ARG A 138 -11.13 -10.53 -2.91
CA ARG A 138 -10.31 -11.62 -2.38
C ARG A 138 -10.80 -12.07 -1.01
N LYS A 139 -11.14 -11.13 -0.11
CA LYS A 139 -11.68 -11.47 1.22
C LYS A 139 -13.06 -12.10 1.13
N LEU A 140 -13.93 -11.60 0.26
CA LEU A 140 -15.26 -12.17 0.02
C LEU A 140 -15.16 -13.60 -0.55
N ALA A 141 -14.33 -13.81 -1.56
CA ALA A 141 -14.08 -15.13 -2.14
C ALA A 141 -13.47 -16.09 -1.12
N GLY A 142 -12.49 -15.62 -0.35
CA GLY A 142 -11.86 -16.38 0.73
C GLY A 142 -12.86 -16.83 1.80
N PHE A 143 -13.75 -15.94 2.23
CA PHE A 143 -14.81 -16.28 3.18
C PHE A 143 -15.74 -17.37 2.65
N LYS A 144 -16.22 -17.22 1.40
CA LYS A 144 -17.05 -18.23 0.73
C LYS A 144 -16.34 -19.59 0.65
N ALA A 145 -15.06 -19.59 0.28
CA ALA A 145 -14.24 -20.79 0.21
C ALA A 145 -14.07 -21.46 1.58
N MET A 146 -13.77 -20.70 2.64
CA MET A 146 -13.62 -21.25 3.99
C MET A 146 -14.91 -21.91 4.51
N VAL A 147 -16.07 -21.29 4.26
CA VAL A 147 -17.37 -21.87 4.63
C VAL A 147 -17.59 -23.20 3.89
N ALA A 148 -17.38 -23.23 2.57
CA ALA A 148 -17.54 -24.43 1.77
C ALA A 148 -16.59 -25.56 2.21
N LEU A 149 -15.31 -25.23 2.46
CA LEU A 149 -14.31 -26.19 2.93
C LEU A 149 -14.62 -26.73 4.33
N THR A 150 -15.17 -25.90 5.22
CA THR A 150 -15.56 -26.34 6.57
C THR A 150 -16.70 -27.36 6.52
N ILE A 151 -17.70 -27.11 5.68
CA ILE A 151 -18.82 -28.04 5.45
C ILE A 151 -18.30 -29.35 4.85
N MET A 152 -17.47 -29.26 3.81
CA MET A 152 -16.88 -30.43 3.15
C MET A 152 -15.99 -31.24 4.09
N PHE A 153 -15.23 -30.57 4.96
CA PHE A 153 -14.42 -31.20 5.99
C PHE A 153 -15.31 -31.97 6.98
N GLY A 154 -16.42 -31.38 7.44
CA GLY A 154 -17.39 -32.05 8.31
C GLY A 154 -17.94 -33.34 7.69
N PHE A 155 -18.37 -33.30 6.43
CA PHE A 155 -18.86 -34.48 5.70
C PHE A 155 -17.77 -35.53 5.51
N THR A 156 -16.57 -35.13 5.07
CA THR A 156 -15.45 -36.05 4.86
C THR A 156 -15.00 -36.70 6.16
N TRP A 157 -14.96 -35.93 7.25
CA TRP A 157 -14.61 -36.42 8.57
C TRP A 157 -15.63 -37.43 9.08
N TYR A 158 -16.93 -37.14 8.94
CA TYR A 158 -18.00 -38.05 9.29
C TYR A 158 -17.92 -39.36 8.47
N TYR A 159 -17.76 -39.24 7.15
CA TYR A 159 -17.61 -40.38 6.25
C TYR A 159 -16.40 -41.25 6.64
N LYS A 160 -15.27 -40.63 6.96
CA LYS A 160 -14.08 -41.31 7.45
C LYS A 160 -14.33 -42.04 8.78
N ARG A 161 -15.04 -41.42 9.73
CA ARG A 161 -15.40 -42.05 11.01
C ARG A 161 -16.30 -43.26 10.78
N MET A 162 -17.30 -43.14 9.90
CA MET A 162 -18.22 -44.22 9.55
C MET A 162 -17.48 -45.41 8.92
N LYS A 163 -16.65 -45.18 7.90
CA LYS A 163 -15.91 -46.25 7.21
C LYS A 163 -14.85 -46.93 8.08
N TRP A 164 -14.21 -46.19 8.98
CA TRP A 164 -13.21 -46.76 9.89
C TRP A 164 -13.82 -47.38 11.15
N SER A 165 -15.14 -47.22 11.39
CA SER A 165 -15.81 -47.75 12.58
C SER A 165 -15.62 -49.27 12.77
N PRO A 166 -15.77 -50.14 11.73
CA PRO A 166 -15.59 -51.57 11.90
C PRO A 166 -14.16 -51.97 12.30
N ILE A 167 -13.15 -51.33 11.71
CA ILE A 167 -11.74 -51.59 12.03
C ILE A 167 -11.41 -51.10 13.44
N LYS A 168 -11.93 -49.94 13.84
CA LYS A 168 -11.64 -49.34 15.15
C LYS A 168 -12.34 -50.04 16.31
N ASN A 169 -13.51 -50.65 16.06
CA ASN A 169 -14.30 -51.34 17.08
C ASN A 169 -14.10 -52.86 17.07
N ARG A 170 -13.21 -53.40 16.22
CA ARG A 170 -12.92 -54.84 16.20
C ARG A 170 -12.24 -55.26 17.50
N ARG A 171 -12.62 -56.43 18.04
CA ARG A 171 -11.90 -57.09 19.12
C ARG A 171 -10.91 -58.09 18.51
N LEU A 172 -9.69 -58.14 19.05
CA LEU A 172 -8.65 -59.09 18.65
C LEU A 172 -8.42 -60.04 19.80
N GLU A 173 -8.61 -61.33 19.57
CA GLU A 173 -8.17 -62.38 20.49
C GLU A 173 -6.79 -62.84 20.02
N LEU A 174 -5.79 -62.69 20.89
CA LEU A 174 -4.42 -63.13 20.66
C LEU A 174 -4.23 -64.44 21.41
N TYR A 175 -3.97 -65.51 20.64
CA TYR A 175 -3.63 -66.84 21.15
C TYR A 175 -2.14 -66.95 21.45
#